data_AF-A0AAD4XJS9-F1
#
_entry.id   AF-A0AAD4XJS9-F1
#
_cell.length_a   1.000
_cell.length_b   1.000
_cell.length_c   1.000
_cell.angle_alpha   90.00
_cell.angle_beta   90.00
_cell.angle_gamma   90.00
#
_symmetry.space_group_name_H-M   'P 1'
#
loop_
_entity.id
_entity.type
_entity.pdbx_description
1 polymer ?
#
loop_
_entity_poly.entity_id
_entity_poly.type
_entity_poly.pdbx_seq_one_letter_code
_entity_poly.pdbx_strand_id
1 'polypeptide(L)'
;MFEFGDKYRGAYDRSVEVVKSYYPSVSSYKDELLWGALWLYKATDNMNYFKYIINNSHEFGGTGWAITEFSWDVKYAGIQILASKLLMDGNHEDHHTLNILEQYRSKAEHYLCSCLGRNNDSNVELTPGGLLFIRKWNNMQYVSTSAFLLTVYSDYLRNANQKLNCNGEM
;
A
#
# COMPACT_ATOMS: atom_id res chain seq x y z
N MET A 1 -12.00 -10.84 14.18
CA MET A 1 -11.02 -11.35 13.19
C MET A 1 -9.69 -10.61 13.29
N PHE A 2 -9.66 -9.27 13.17
CA PHE A 2 -8.42 -8.49 13.31
C PHE A 2 -7.67 -8.74 14.62
N GLU A 3 -8.35 -8.66 15.77
CA GLU A 3 -7.74 -8.89 17.10
C GLU A 3 -7.10 -10.28 17.22
N PHE A 4 -7.70 -11.29 16.61
CA PHE A 4 -7.13 -12.63 16.57
C PHE A 4 -5.82 -12.66 15.77
N GLY A 5 -5.82 -12.05 14.57
CA GLY A 5 -4.62 -11.97 13.73
C GLY A 5 -3.50 -11.16 14.37
N ASP A 6 -3.82 -10.05 15.04
CA ASP A 6 -2.83 -9.22 15.73
C ASP A 6 -2.26 -9.89 16.99
N LYS A 7 -3.10 -10.63 17.73
CA LYS A 7 -2.68 -11.34 18.95
C LYS A 7 -1.88 -12.61 18.65
N TYR A 8 -2.25 -13.36 17.61
CA TYR A 8 -1.64 -14.64 17.25
C TYR A 8 -0.95 -14.53 15.91
N ARG A 9 0.15 -13.79 15.89
CA ARG A 9 0.88 -13.41 14.66
C ARG A 9 1.59 -14.60 14.03
N GLY A 10 1.38 -14.79 12.73
CA GLY A 10 2.05 -15.81 11.95
C GLY A 10 1.49 -15.89 10.53
N ALA A 11 2.33 -16.35 9.61
CA ALA A 11 1.89 -16.64 8.25
C ALA A 11 0.94 -17.86 8.27
N TYR A 12 -0.23 -17.73 7.66
CA TYR A 12 -1.29 -18.74 7.74
C TYR A 12 -0.88 -20.08 7.10
N ASP A 13 -0.05 -20.01 6.07
CA ASP A 13 0.46 -21.16 5.32
C ASP A 13 1.42 -22.03 6.15
N ARG A 14 1.90 -21.56 7.30
CA ARG A 14 2.59 -22.40 8.30
C ARG A 14 1.65 -23.35 9.04
N SER A 15 0.37 -22.98 9.15
CA SER A 15 -0.65 -23.79 9.81
C SER A 15 -1.40 -24.68 8.82
N VAL A 16 -1.60 -24.20 7.59
CA VAL A 16 -2.33 -24.92 6.53
C VAL A 16 -1.38 -25.23 5.38
N GLU A 17 -0.42 -26.13 5.60
CA GLU A 17 0.74 -26.28 4.71
C GLU A 17 0.41 -26.63 3.26
N VAL A 18 -0.72 -27.29 3.00
CA VAL A 18 -1.19 -27.63 1.65
C VAL A 18 -1.36 -26.40 0.75
N VAL A 19 -1.57 -25.20 1.31
CA VAL A 19 -1.73 -23.97 0.53
C VAL A 19 -0.42 -23.38 0.03
N LYS A 20 0.74 -23.81 0.54
CA LYS A 20 2.05 -23.26 0.14
C LYS A 20 2.32 -23.40 -1.36
N SER A 21 1.75 -24.41 -2.01
CA SER A 21 1.87 -24.62 -3.46
C SER A 21 0.87 -23.81 -4.30
N TYR A 22 -0.06 -23.08 -3.68
CA TYR A 22 -1.14 -22.36 -4.37
C TYR A 22 -1.16 -20.88 -4.01
N TYR A 23 -1.24 -20.57 -2.71
CA TYR A 23 -1.33 -19.21 -2.17
C TYR A 23 -0.38 -19.05 -0.97
N PRO A 24 0.94 -19.18 -1.16
CA PRO A 24 1.90 -18.98 -0.07
C PRO A 24 1.88 -17.53 0.43
N SER A 25 2.09 -17.33 1.73
CA SER A 25 2.18 -16.00 2.34
C SER A 25 3.62 -15.49 2.17
N VAL A 26 3.89 -14.83 1.04
CA VAL A 26 5.26 -14.40 0.69
C VAL A 26 5.57 -13.03 1.31
N SER A 27 4.60 -12.12 1.33
CA SER A 27 4.66 -10.83 2.04
C SER A 27 4.65 -10.97 3.56
N SER A 28 4.30 -12.16 4.08
CA SER A 28 3.95 -12.45 5.48
C SER A 28 2.53 -11.96 5.83
N TYR A 29 2.34 -11.34 7.00
CA TYR A 29 1.04 -10.88 7.53
C TYR A 29 1.04 -9.39 7.94
N LYS A 30 2.18 -8.72 7.82
CA LYS A 30 2.39 -7.38 8.40
C LYS A 30 1.60 -6.32 7.64
N ASP A 31 1.60 -6.39 6.31
CA ASP A 31 0.76 -5.56 5.47
C ASP A 31 -0.72 -5.89 5.63
N GLU A 32 -1.10 -7.16 5.83
CA GLU A 32 -2.49 -7.52 6.14
C GLU A 32 -2.98 -6.86 7.43
N LEU A 33 -2.14 -6.77 8.47
CA LEU A 33 -2.49 -6.08 9.71
C LEU A 33 -2.64 -4.57 9.48
N LEU A 34 -1.71 -3.92 8.77
CA LEU A 34 -1.87 -2.50 8.43
C LEU A 34 -3.12 -2.25 7.58
N TRP A 35 -3.38 -3.11 6.59
CA TRP A 35 -4.54 -3.04 5.71
C TRP A 35 -5.85 -3.21 6.48
N GLY A 36 -5.92 -4.23 7.35
CA GLY A 36 -7.08 -4.50 8.18
C GLY A 36 -7.38 -3.36 9.15
N ALA A 37 -6.35 -2.82 9.82
CA ALA A 37 -6.49 -1.67 10.71
C ALA A 37 -7.00 -0.44 9.94
N LEU A 38 -6.47 -0.17 8.75
CA LEU A 38 -6.86 0.98 7.94
C LEU A 38 -8.32 0.91 7.48
N TRP A 39 -8.80 -0.26 7.06
CA TRP A 39 -10.22 -0.46 6.74
C TRP A 39 -11.11 -0.37 7.96
N LEU A 40 -10.70 -0.95 9.09
CA LEU A 40 -11.47 -0.87 10.33
C LEU A 40 -11.57 0.58 10.82
N TYR A 41 -10.49 1.36 10.75
CA TYR A 41 -10.53 2.78 11.02
C TYR A 41 -11.55 3.48 10.11
N LYS A 42 -11.46 3.28 8.79
CA LYS A 42 -12.38 3.90 7.82
C LYS A 42 -13.85 3.53 8.06
N ALA A 43 -14.12 2.32 8.54
CA ALA A 43 -15.47 1.82 8.77
C ALA A 43 -16.07 2.23 10.12
N THR A 44 -15.24 2.62 11.09
CA THR A 44 -15.68 2.79 12.50
C THR A 44 -15.27 4.11 13.13
N ASP A 45 -14.41 4.89 12.48
CA ASP A 45 -13.73 6.07 13.03
C ASP A 45 -13.02 5.81 14.37
N ASN A 46 -12.73 4.54 14.69
CA ASN A 46 -12.10 4.18 15.94
C ASN A 46 -10.59 4.49 15.91
N MET A 47 -10.21 5.51 16.69
CA MET A 47 -8.84 6.01 16.78
C MET A 47 -7.81 4.98 17.26
N ASN A 48 -8.22 3.86 17.86
CA ASN A 48 -7.28 2.79 18.20
C ASN A 48 -6.68 2.14 16.94
N TYR A 49 -7.48 1.97 15.89
CA TYR A 49 -6.97 1.45 14.61
C TYR A 49 -6.12 2.49 13.88
N PHE A 50 -6.48 3.77 13.94
CA PHE A 50 -5.63 4.83 13.42
C PHE A 50 -4.25 4.83 14.09
N LYS A 51 -4.22 4.84 15.43
CA LYS A 51 -2.96 4.77 16.20
C LYS A 51 -2.17 3.51 15.89
N TYR A 52 -2.84 2.38 15.66
CA TYR A 52 -2.19 1.14 15.26
C TYR A 52 -1.40 1.30 13.96
N ILE A 53 -1.98 1.93 12.94
CA ILE A 53 -1.33 2.16 11.64
C ILE A 53 -0.12 3.07 11.80
N ILE A 54 -0.27 4.16 12.56
CA ILE A 54 0.82 5.11 12.81
C ILE A 54 1.96 4.44 13.58
N ASN A 55 1.66 3.76 14.70
CA ASN A 55 2.68 3.16 15.57
C ASN A 55 3.43 1.99 14.92
N ASN A 56 2.76 1.19 14.08
CA ASN A 56 3.38 0.05 13.40
C ASN A 56 3.92 0.40 12.00
N SER A 57 3.77 1.64 11.55
CA SER A 57 4.03 2.08 10.17
C SER A 57 5.40 1.65 9.62
N HIS A 58 6.46 1.90 10.38
CA HIS A 58 7.83 1.54 9.99
C HIS A 58 8.13 0.05 10.22
N GLU A 59 7.83 -0.48 11.41
CA GLU A 59 8.14 -1.89 11.77
C GLU A 59 7.44 -2.89 10.83
N PHE A 60 6.25 -2.53 10.35
CA PHE A 60 5.46 -3.36 9.45
C PHE A 60 5.73 -3.04 7.97
N GLY A 61 6.71 -2.18 7.66
CA GLY A 61 7.14 -1.90 6.29
C GLY A 61 6.27 -0.88 5.53
N GLY A 62 5.20 -0.37 6.13
CA GLY A 62 4.26 0.57 5.53
C GLY A 62 4.92 1.84 4.99
N THR A 63 5.81 2.45 5.77
CA THR A 63 6.58 3.65 5.36
C THR A 63 7.99 3.33 4.84
N GLY A 64 8.48 2.12 5.09
CA GLY A 64 9.83 1.73 4.67
C GLY A 64 9.92 1.24 3.23
N TRP A 65 8.91 0.51 2.76
CA TRP A 65 9.02 -0.25 1.51
C TRP A 65 8.51 0.56 0.32
N ALA A 66 9.42 0.87 -0.60
CA ALA A 66 9.08 1.30 -1.95
C ALA A 66 8.76 0.06 -2.79
N ILE A 67 7.53 -0.03 -3.28
CA ILE A 67 6.99 -1.24 -3.92
C ILE A 67 6.48 -0.92 -5.33
N THR A 68 6.43 -1.93 -6.18
CA THR A 68 5.95 -1.85 -7.57
C THR A 68 4.80 -2.81 -7.86
N GLU A 69 4.26 -3.45 -6.82
CA GLU A 69 3.20 -4.47 -6.91
C GLU A 69 2.07 -4.23 -5.90
N PHE A 70 0.82 -4.39 -6.36
CA PHE A 70 -0.34 -4.56 -5.49
C PHE A 70 -1.11 -5.81 -5.91
N SER A 71 -1.33 -6.73 -4.96
CA SER A 71 -1.85 -8.06 -5.24
C SER A 71 -2.59 -8.69 -4.06
N TRP A 72 -3.03 -9.94 -4.25
CA TRP A 72 -3.67 -10.71 -3.19
C TRP A 72 -2.73 -11.04 -2.02
N ASP A 73 -1.40 -11.03 -2.24
CA ASP A 73 -0.37 -11.27 -1.23
C ASP A 73 0.23 -9.94 -0.74
N VAL A 74 0.43 -8.94 -1.59
CA VAL A 74 1.09 -7.68 -1.22
C VAL A 74 0.11 -6.49 -1.16
N LYS A 75 -0.07 -5.87 0.02
CA LYS A 75 -1.02 -4.75 0.23
C LYS A 75 -0.41 -3.35 0.34
N TYR A 76 0.92 -3.24 0.38
CA TYR A 76 1.62 -1.97 0.66
C TYR A 76 1.16 -0.80 -0.20
N ALA A 77 1.03 -0.96 -1.52
CA ALA A 77 0.56 0.12 -2.41
C ALA A 77 -0.80 0.67 -1.97
N GLY A 78 -1.75 -0.23 -1.67
CA GLY A 78 -3.09 0.11 -1.25
C GLY A 78 -3.10 0.82 0.10
N ILE A 79 -2.27 0.36 1.05
CA ILE A 79 -2.11 0.98 2.36
C ILE A 79 -1.57 2.40 2.22
N GLN A 80 -0.49 2.57 1.46
CA GLN A 80 0.20 3.85 1.24
C GLN A 80 -0.74 4.87 0.58
N ILE A 81 -1.47 4.46 -0.47
CA ILE A 81 -2.47 5.29 -1.15
C ILE A 81 -3.61 5.68 -0.21
N LEU A 82 -4.16 4.73 0.54
CA LEU A 82 -5.29 5.00 1.43
C LEU A 82 -4.88 5.85 2.64
N ALA A 83 -3.66 5.67 3.18
CA ALA A 83 -3.10 6.54 4.22
C ALA A 83 -2.86 7.97 3.71
N SER A 84 -2.48 8.14 2.43
CA SER A 84 -2.35 9.45 1.81
C SER A 84 -3.67 10.23 1.80
N LYS A 85 -4.81 9.54 1.70
CA LYS A 85 -6.13 10.18 1.82
C LYS A 85 -6.35 10.77 3.21
N LEU A 86 -5.91 10.07 4.26
CA LEU A 86 -6.02 10.56 5.64
C LEU A 86 -5.22 11.86 5.83
N LEU A 87 -4.01 11.92 5.25
CA LEU A 87 -3.21 13.14 5.22
C LEU A 87 -3.97 14.31 4.56
N MET A 88 -4.58 14.06 3.39
CA MET A 88 -5.30 15.07 2.63
C MET A 88 -6.59 15.55 3.31
N ASP A 89 -7.20 14.70 4.15
CA ASP A 89 -8.42 15.06 4.90
C ASP A 89 -8.15 15.99 6.08
N GLY A 90 -6.88 16.23 6.45
CA GLY A 90 -6.48 17.40 7.24
C GLY A 90 -6.83 17.37 8.74
N ASN A 91 -7.28 16.24 9.29
CA ASN A 91 -7.71 16.12 10.69
C ASN A 91 -6.60 15.69 11.67
N HIS A 92 -5.33 16.06 11.41
CA HIS A 92 -4.18 15.56 12.18
C HIS A 92 -3.31 16.72 12.65
N GLU A 93 -3.30 16.97 13.97
CA GLU A 93 -2.60 18.12 14.56
C GLU A 93 -1.17 17.79 15.03
N ASP A 94 -0.85 16.51 15.28
CA ASP A 94 0.47 16.15 15.80
C ASP A 94 1.51 15.95 14.69
N HIS A 95 2.68 16.57 14.87
CA HIS A 95 3.77 16.58 13.89
C HIS A 95 4.30 15.17 13.58
N HIS A 96 4.26 14.25 14.54
CA HIS A 96 4.74 12.89 14.37
C HIS A 96 3.85 12.11 13.40
N THR A 97 2.53 12.16 13.59
CA THR A 97 1.54 11.57 12.69
C THR A 97 1.62 12.17 11.29
N LEU A 98 1.72 13.50 11.18
CA LEU A 98 1.88 14.17 9.89
C LEU A 98 3.12 13.66 9.14
N ASN A 99 4.27 13.56 9.82
CA ASN A 99 5.49 13.03 9.23
C ASN A 99 5.35 11.57 8.76
N ILE A 100 4.65 10.72 9.50
CA ILE A 100 4.41 9.32 9.11
C ILE A 100 3.48 9.25 7.89
N LEU A 101 2.41 10.05 7.87
CA LEU A 101 1.48 10.11 6.76
C LEU A 101 2.14 10.68 5.48
N GLU A 102 3.06 11.63 5.63
CA GLU A 102 3.91 12.13 4.54
C GLU A 102 4.83 11.04 3.99
N GLN A 103 5.42 10.20 4.85
CA GLN A 103 6.19 9.04 4.39
C GLN A 103 5.31 8.03 3.64
N TYR A 104 4.10 7.76 4.12
CA TYR A 104 3.15 6.92 3.37
C TYR A 104 2.83 7.51 2.00
N ARG A 105 2.59 8.82 1.93
CA ARG A 105 2.38 9.53 0.66
C ARG A 105 3.57 9.40 -0.27
N SER A 106 4.78 9.62 0.22
CA SER A 106 6.01 9.43 -0.56
C SER A 106 6.09 8.03 -1.18
N LYS A 107 5.77 6.98 -0.41
CA LYS A 107 5.76 5.60 -0.94
C LYS A 107 4.61 5.34 -1.91
N ALA A 108 3.43 5.93 -1.68
CA ALA A 108 2.31 5.86 -2.62
C ALA A 108 2.68 6.48 -3.98
N GLU A 109 3.27 7.68 -3.95
CA GLU A 109 3.70 8.38 -5.15
C GLU A 109 4.83 7.64 -5.87
N HIS A 110 5.77 7.04 -5.15
CA HIS A 110 6.77 6.15 -5.74
C HIS A 110 6.12 5.00 -6.55
N TYR A 111 5.12 4.31 -6.00
CA TYR A 111 4.42 3.23 -6.71
C TYR A 111 3.70 3.75 -7.97
N LEU A 112 3.00 4.88 -7.87
CA LEU A 112 2.25 5.47 -8.98
C LEU A 112 3.18 5.96 -10.08
N CYS A 113 4.26 6.63 -9.71
CA CYS A 113 5.28 7.10 -10.65
C CYS A 113 6.04 5.93 -11.30
N SER A 114 6.28 4.83 -10.56
CA SER A 114 6.82 3.58 -11.11
C SER A 114 5.92 3.01 -12.21
N CYS A 115 4.60 2.99 -12.00
CA CYS A 115 3.62 2.57 -13.01
C CYS A 115 3.57 3.50 -14.23
N LEU A 116 3.97 4.77 -14.08
CA LEU A 116 3.99 5.76 -15.16
C LEU A 116 5.36 5.85 -15.85
N GLY A 117 6.37 5.08 -15.41
CA GLY A 117 7.74 5.17 -15.92
C GLY A 117 8.42 6.50 -15.57
N ARG A 118 8.08 7.09 -14.43
CA ARG A 118 8.52 8.44 -14.03
C ARG A 118 9.47 8.48 -12.83
N ASN A 119 9.81 7.33 -12.24
CA ASN A 119 10.88 7.27 -11.24
C ASN A 119 12.25 7.30 -11.93
N ASN A 120 13.29 7.72 -11.20
CA ASN A 120 14.67 7.63 -11.67
C ASN A 120 15.14 6.17 -11.80
N ASP A 121 14.67 5.31 -10.90
CA ASP A 121 14.93 3.87 -10.88
C ASP A 121 13.65 3.10 -10.46
N SER A 122 13.70 1.77 -10.51
CA SER A 122 12.61 0.91 -9.99
C SER A 122 11.23 1.15 -10.64
N ASN A 123 11.20 1.48 -11.94
CA ASN A 123 9.96 1.54 -12.72
C ASN A 123 9.45 0.13 -13.06
N VAL A 124 8.13 -0.01 -13.20
CA VAL A 124 7.53 -1.24 -13.74
C VAL A 124 7.91 -1.37 -15.22
N GLU A 125 8.31 -2.57 -15.63
CA GLU A 125 8.61 -2.85 -17.04
C GLU A 125 7.37 -2.71 -17.92
N LEU A 126 7.57 -2.25 -19.15
CA LEU A 126 6.51 -2.19 -20.16
C LEU A 126 6.79 -3.23 -21.25
N THR A 127 5.74 -3.90 -21.69
CA THR A 127 5.78 -4.67 -22.95
C THR A 127 6.01 -3.73 -24.14
N PRO A 128 6.43 -4.24 -25.31
CA PRO A 128 6.57 -3.41 -26.51
C PRO A 128 5.29 -2.66 -26.92
N GLY A 129 4.11 -3.14 -26.50
CA GLY A 129 2.82 -2.48 -26.72
C GLY A 129 2.40 -1.48 -25.64
N GLY A 130 3.26 -1.20 -24.65
CA GLY A 130 2.99 -0.23 -23.59
C GLY A 130 2.18 -0.76 -22.39
N LEU A 131 1.89 -2.06 -22.34
CA LEU A 131 1.24 -2.69 -21.18
C LEU A 131 2.24 -2.87 -20.02
N LEU A 132 1.84 -2.54 -18.79
CA LEU A 132 2.60 -2.87 -17.58
C LEU A 132 2.87 -4.37 -17.49
N PHE A 133 4.11 -4.76 -17.20
CA PHE A 133 4.54 -6.14 -17.07
C PHE A 133 5.20 -6.35 -15.69
N ILE A 134 4.40 -6.84 -14.74
CA ILE A 134 4.81 -6.97 -13.33
C ILE A 134 5.19 -8.41 -13.03
N ARG A 135 4.40 -9.37 -13.51
CA ARG A 135 4.72 -10.80 -13.39
C ARG A 135 4.31 -11.57 -14.63
N LYS A 136 5.03 -12.66 -14.92
CA LYS A 136 4.72 -13.56 -16.03
C LYS A 136 3.36 -14.26 -15.88
N TRP A 137 3.03 -14.69 -14.66
CA TRP A 137 1.79 -15.41 -14.38
C TRP A 137 0.64 -14.45 -14.09
N ASN A 138 -0.43 -14.54 -14.88
CA ASN A 138 -1.65 -13.75 -14.74
C ASN A 138 -1.38 -12.23 -14.65
N ASN A 139 -0.52 -11.71 -15.54
CA ASN A 139 -0.10 -10.30 -15.52
C ASN A 139 -1.30 -9.31 -15.49
N MET A 140 -2.40 -9.67 -16.15
CA MET A 140 -3.59 -8.82 -16.24
C MET A 140 -4.19 -8.48 -14.87
N GLN A 141 -4.07 -9.36 -13.88
CA GLN A 141 -4.46 -9.04 -12.51
C GLN A 141 -3.72 -7.78 -12.01
N TYR A 142 -2.41 -7.75 -12.20
CA TYR A 142 -1.56 -6.65 -11.73
C TYR A 142 -1.79 -5.38 -12.54
N VAL A 143 -1.98 -5.50 -13.86
CA VAL A 143 -2.37 -4.35 -14.70
C VAL A 143 -3.67 -3.74 -14.22
N SER A 144 -4.69 -4.57 -13.98
CA SER A 144 -6.01 -4.10 -13.53
C SER A 144 -5.96 -3.46 -12.15
N THR A 145 -5.21 -4.04 -11.20
CA THR A 145 -5.08 -3.45 -9.86
C THR A 145 -4.26 -2.16 -9.87
N SER A 146 -3.19 -2.06 -10.66
CA SER A 146 -2.44 -0.81 -10.86
C SER A 146 -3.32 0.28 -11.49
N ALA A 147 -4.11 -0.05 -12.52
CA ALA A 147 -5.03 0.90 -13.16
C ALA A 147 -6.11 1.41 -12.18
N PHE A 148 -6.64 0.53 -11.34
CA PHE A 148 -7.57 0.89 -10.28
C PHE A 148 -6.92 1.87 -9.28
N LEU A 149 -5.74 1.55 -8.76
CA LEU A 149 -5.03 2.40 -7.80
C LEU A 149 -4.64 3.76 -8.39
N LEU A 150 -4.18 3.81 -9.63
CA LEU A 150 -3.91 5.06 -10.37
C LEU A 150 -5.17 5.94 -10.44
N THR A 151 -6.32 5.34 -10.72
CA THR A 151 -7.61 6.06 -10.80
C THR A 151 -8.03 6.59 -9.44
N VAL A 152 -7.97 5.75 -8.39
CA VAL A 152 -8.29 6.15 -7.01
C VAL A 152 -7.43 7.33 -6.55
N TYR A 153 -6.11 7.25 -6.76
CA TYR A 153 -5.23 8.34 -6.33
C TYR A 153 -5.40 9.61 -7.17
N SER A 154 -5.72 9.47 -8.47
CA SER A 154 -6.08 10.62 -9.31
C SER A 154 -7.29 11.37 -8.77
N ASP A 155 -8.31 10.67 -8.26
CA ASP A 155 -9.46 11.29 -7.61
C ASP A 155 -9.07 11.99 -6.30
N TYR A 156 -8.16 11.41 -5.52
CA TYR A 156 -7.64 12.04 -4.29
C TYR A 156 -6.94 13.36 -4.61
N LEU A 157 -6.01 13.34 -5.57
CA LEU A 157 -5.29 14.53 -6.02
C LEU A 157 -6.24 15.61 -6.56
N ARG A 158 -7.23 15.22 -7.37
CA ARG A 158 -8.22 16.16 -7.90
C ARG A 158 -9.03 16.82 -6.79
N ASN A 159 -9.47 16.05 -5.80
CA ASN A 159 -10.28 16.56 -4.69
C ASN A 159 -9.45 17.46 -3.76
N ALA A 160 -8.17 17.17 -3.57
CA ALA A 160 -7.25 17.99 -2.79
C ALA A 160 -6.64 19.17 -3.57
N ASN A 161 -6.95 19.31 -4.87
CA ASN A 161 -6.30 20.25 -5.79
C ASN A 161 -4.76 20.16 -5.79
N GLN A 162 -4.24 18.93 -5.72
CA GLN A 162 -2.81 18.61 -5.71
C GLN A 162 -2.39 17.94 -7.02
N LYS A 163 -1.08 17.84 -7.24
CA LYS A 163 -0.49 17.13 -8.39
C LYS A 163 0.41 16.00 -7.88
N LEU A 164 0.49 14.93 -8.66
CA LEU A 164 1.41 13.82 -8.40
C LEU A 164 2.86 14.32 -8.44
N ASN A 165 3.61 14.06 -7.38
CA ASN A 165 5.04 14.33 -7.34
C ASN A 165 5.86 13.06 -7.67
N CYS A 166 6.66 13.12 -8.73
CA CYS A 166 7.59 12.04 -9.11
C CYS A 166 9.05 12.44 -8.92
N ASN A 167 9.33 13.53 -8.20
CA ASN A 167 10.68 13.98 -7.91
C ASN A 167 11.24 13.09 -6.80
N GLY A 168 11.65 11.87 -7.18
CA GLY A 168 12.18 10.88 -6.27
C GLY A 168 13.49 11.34 -5.65
N GLU A 169 13.44 11.73 -4.38
CA GLU A 169 14.56 11.58 -3.47
C GLU A 169 14.21 10.42 -2.53
N MET A 170 15.06 9.39 -2.54
CA MET A 170 14.94 8.19 -1.71
C MET A 170 15.18 8.49 -0.23
#